data_AF-A0A2D8RRJ7-F1
#
_entry.id   AF-A0A2D8RRJ7-F1
#
_cell.length_a   1.000
_cell.length_b   1.000
_cell.length_c   1.000
_cell.angle_alpha   90.00
_cell.angle_beta   90.00
_cell.angle_gamma   90.00
#
_symmetry.space_group_name_H-M   'P 1'
#
loop_
_entity.id
_entity.type
_entity.pdbx_description
1 polymer ?
#
loop_
_entity_poly.entity_id
_entity_poly.type
_entity_poly.pdbx_seq_one_letter_code
_entity_poly.pdbx_strand_id
1 'polypeptide(L)'
;MLAGKRILLIITGSIAAYKSLELIRLLTKAGAVVEAVLTKGGKEFVTQLSVETLTGRKAHLEMWGDDAFQMNHIELSRNTDLIVAAPATADFIAKMVGGEGDDLATTVMLAKNKPVILAPSMNVEMWENPAFQRNLEMAGADGATIVPPQVDELACGEVGIGKMAEPQAIFESVIEHFEIAHTLDGERAIVTTGGTIERIDTVRYISNFSSGKQGNAIALALAKAGAQVSLVAGANCSSPDSHPNLEVKAVESAEEMSLAVKGMLPADIFVACAAVCDFKVANQSERKITKSEGLSLEFAENPDIVASVGNLPSDERPRVVVSFAAETENLIDNAKSKRASKGCDLVVANDVGGGAVFGEDTNQASFVSASGVEALDLMSKAQLGRRISDWIARFLKD
;
A
#
# COMPACT_ATOMS: atom_id res chain seq x y z
N MET A 1 -0.28 21.21 -9.10
CA MET A 1 -0.64 20.08 -8.23
C MET A 1 -1.51 19.08 -8.98
N LEU A 2 -2.70 19.44 -9.53
CA LEU A 2 -3.55 18.49 -10.27
C LEU A 2 -3.74 18.81 -11.75
N ALA A 3 -2.89 19.66 -12.33
CA ALA A 3 -3.02 20.12 -13.71
C ALA A 3 -3.11 18.94 -14.70
N GLY A 4 -4.24 18.85 -15.40
CA GLY A 4 -4.50 17.80 -16.41
C GLY A 4 -4.88 16.43 -15.84
N LYS A 5 -4.92 16.25 -14.52
CA LYS A 5 -5.41 15.01 -13.90
C LYS A 5 -6.93 14.93 -14.03
N ARG A 6 -7.43 13.78 -14.49
CA ARG A 6 -8.87 13.52 -14.64
C ARG A 6 -9.40 12.79 -13.42
N ILE A 7 -10.45 13.35 -12.81
CA ILE A 7 -11.07 12.81 -11.60
C ILE A 7 -12.54 12.58 -11.87
N LEU A 8 -13.00 11.36 -11.62
CA LEU A 8 -14.40 10.99 -11.68
C LEU A 8 -14.98 11.04 -10.26
N LEU A 9 -15.85 12.02 -10.02
CA LEU A 9 -16.52 12.21 -8.74
C LEU A 9 -17.90 11.53 -8.74
N ILE A 10 -18.07 10.50 -7.93
CA ILE A 10 -19.35 9.85 -7.68
C ILE A 10 -19.99 10.51 -6.46
N ILE A 11 -21.18 11.08 -6.64
CA ILE A 11 -21.95 11.76 -5.58
C ILE A 11 -23.16 10.90 -5.25
N THR A 12 -23.18 10.29 -4.06
CA THR A 12 -24.28 9.42 -3.62
C THR A 12 -25.27 10.12 -2.69
N GLY A 13 -26.37 9.45 -2.34
CA GLY A 13 -27.49 10.02 -1.58
C GLY A 13 -27.23 10.15 -0.08
N SER A 14 -26.60 11.23 0.34
CA SER A 14 -26.43 11.60 1.75
C SER A 14 -26.63 13.11 1.93
N ILE A 15 -27.04 13.52 3.13
CA ILE A 15 -27.12 14.94 3.52
C ILE A 15 -25.78 15.67 3.31
N ALA A 16 -24.66 14.95 3.33
CA ALA A 16 -23.34 15.52 3.08
C ALA A 16 -23.06 15.82 1.59
N ALA A 17 -23.96 15.49 0.65
CA ALA A 17 -23.73 15.70 -0.78
C ALA A 17 -23.46 17.17 -1.16
N TYR A 18 -23.96 18.14 -0.40
CA TYR A 18 -23.63 19.56 -0.64
C TYR A 18 -22.13 19.85 -0.48
N LYS A 19 -21.42 19.11 0.38
CA LYS A 19 -19.97 19.26 0.58
C LYS A 19 -19.19 18.90 -0.68
N SER A 20 -19.73 18.02 -1.53
CA SER A 20 -19.13 17.64 -2.81
C SER A 20 -19.03 18.83 -3.77
N LEU A 21 -19.91 19.84 -3.65
CA LEU A 21 -19.84 21.06 -4.45
C LEU A 21 -18.56 21.87 -4.12
N GLU A 22 -18.21 21.99 -2.85
CA GLU A 22 -16.96 22.64 -2.45
C GLU A 22 -15.74 21.81 -2.84
N LEU A 23 -15.82 20.48 -2.74
CA LEU A 23 -14.77 19.59 -3.22
C LEU A 23 -14.50 19.79 -4.74
N ILE A 24 -15.54 19.92 -5.56
CA ILE A 24 -15.38 20.23 -7.00
C ILE A 24 -14.62 21.54 -7.17
N ARG A 25 -14.92 22.58 -6.39
CA ARG A 25 -14.24 23.88 -6.46
C ARG A 25 -12.76 23.77 -6.08
N LEU A 26 -12.43 23.02 -5.04
CA LEU A 26 -11.04 22.79 -4.63
C LEU A 26 -10.25 22.06 -5.73
N LEU A 27 -10.81 20.98 -6.28
CA LEU A 27 -10.18 20.17 -7.32
C LEU A 27 -9.97 20.96 -8.63
N THR A 28 -11.00 21.65 -9.09
CA THR A 28 -10.94 22.47 -10.32
C THR A 28 -9.98 23.65 -10.16
N LYS A 29 -9.98 24.33 -9.00
CA LYS A 29 -9.01 25.40 -8.68
C LYS A 29 -7.57 24.88 -8.69
N ALA A 30 -7.34 23.63 -8.30
CA ALA A 30 -6.02 22.98 -8.34
C ALA A 30 -5.61 22.48 -9.74
N GLY A 31 -6.46 22.67 -10.76
CA GLY A 31 -6.21 22.35 -12.17
C GLY A 31 -6.69 20.96 -12.61
N ALA A 32 -7.44 20.24 -11.77
CA ALA A 32 -8.01 18.95 -12.13
C ALA A 32 -9.18 19.11 -13.12
N VAL A 33 -9.34 18.12 -14.00
CA VAL A 33 -10.52 17.96 -14.83
C VAL A 33 -11.50 17.05 -14.09
N VAL A 34 -12.61 17.60 -13.63
CA VAL A 34 -13.60 16.85 -12.82
C VAL A 34 -14.80 16.49 -13.68
N GLU A 35 -15.10 15.20 -13.78
CA GLU A 35 -16.35 14.67 -14.31
C GLU A 35 -17.15 14.05 -13.17
N ALA A 36 -18.47 14.14 -13.21
CA ALA A 36 -19.30 13.73 -12.09
C ALA A 36 -20.36 12.71 -12.49
N VAL A 37 -20.50 11.65 -11.69
CA VAL A 37 -21.66 10.75 -11.70
C VAL A 37 -22.54 11.13 -10.52
N LEU A 38 -23.75 11.58 -10.79
CA LEU A 38 -24.73 11.94 -9.77
C LEU A 38 -25.78 10.83 -9.68
N THR A 39 -25.72 10.02 -8.62
CA THR A 39 -26.65 8.88 -8.48
C THR A 39 -28.08 9.38 -8.27
N LYS A 40 -29.05 8.48 -8.43
CA LYS A 40 -30.46 8.78 -8.15
C LYS A 40 -30.64 9.40 -6.75
N GLY A 41 -29.97 8.84 -5.73
CA GLY A 41 -29.99 9.40 -4.38
C GLY A 41 -29.27 10.74 -4.26
N GLY A 42 -28.13 10.93 -4.95
CA GLY A 42 -27.38 12.19 -4.91
C GLY A 42 -28.19 13.37 -5.46
N LYS A 43 -28.99 13.14 -6.52
CA LYS A 43 -29.87 14.15 -7.13
C LYS A 43 -30.91 14.75 -6.17
N GLU A 44 -31.31 14.01 -5.14
CA GLU A 44 -32.27 14.48 -4.14
C GLU A 44 -31.67 15.54 -3.20
N PHE A 45 -30.33 15.60 -3.11
CA PHE A 45 -29.62 16.53 -2.21
C PHE A 45 -28.91 17.67 -2.94
N VAL A 46 -28.38 17.41 -4.14
CA VAL A 46 -27.73 18.43 -4.98
C VAL A 46 -28.27 18.37 -6.39
N THR A 47 -28.47 19.54 -7.00
CA THR A 47 -29.01 19.61 -8.35
C THR A 47 -27.93 19.32 -9.40
N GLN A 48 -28.33 18.69 -10.50
CA GLN A 48 -27.49 18.50 -11.67
C GLN A 48 -26.87 19.83 -12.13
N LEU A 49 -27.66 20.90 -12.21
CA LEU A 49 -27.20 22.21 -12.66
C LEU A 49 -26.03 22.75 -11.81
N SER A 50 -26.08 22.57 -10.48
CA SER A 50 -24.99 23.01 -9.59
C SER A 50 -23.70 22.24 -9.87
N VAL A 51 -23.80 20.92 -10.05
CA VAL A 51 -22.65 20.07 -10.37
C VAL A 51 -22.05 20.49 -11.72
N GLU A 52 -22.87 20.59 -12.77
CA GLU A 52 -22.42 20.95 -14.12
C GLU A 52 -21.82 22.34 -14.20
N THR A 53 -22.37 23.30 -13.46
CA THR A 53 -21.85 24.67 -13.39
C THR A 53 -20.46 24.69 -12.75
N LEU A 54 -20.22 23.88 -11.72
CA LEU A 54 -18.94 23.85 -11.00
C LEU A 54 -17.88 23.01 -11.71
N THR A 55 -18.27 21.91 -12.37
CA THR A 55 -17.34 21.09 -13.16
C THR A 55 -17.05 21.68 -14.54
N GLY A 56 -17.96 22.50 -15.06
CA GLY A 56 -17.95 22.96 -16.46
C GLY A 56 -18.24 21.83 -17.46
N ARG A 57 -18.83 20.71 -17.01
CA ARG A 57 -19.06 19.48 -17.79
C ARG A 57 -20.42 18.89 -17.47
N LYS A 58 -21.01 18.17 -18.43
CA LYS A 58 -22.27 17.42 -18.24
C LYS A 58 -22.11 16.42 -17.10
N ALA A 59 -23.08 16.36 -16.20
CA ALA A 59 -23.10 15.35 -15.15
C ALA A 59 -23.76 14.08 -15.68
N HIS A 60 -23.15 12.93 -15.39
CA HIS A 60 -23.67 11.64 -15.79
C HIS A 60 -24.64 11.13 -14.75
N LEU A 61 -25.81 10.67 -15.18
CA LEU A 61 -26.92 10.39 -14.28
C LEU A 61 -27.35 8.93 -14.28
N GLU A 62 -27.47 8.36 -15.47
CA GLU A 62 -28.10 7.07 -15.70
C GLU A 62 -27.30 6.28 -16.73
N MET A 63 -27.34 4.96 -16.60
CA MET A 63 -26.64 4.04 -17.51
C MET A 63 -27.23 4.10 -18.93
N TRP A 64 -28.54 4.38 -19.04
CA TRP A 64 -29.34 4.26 -20.26
C TRP A 64 -29.80 5.63 -20.81
N GLY A 65 -28.98 6.67 -20.65
CA GLY A 65 -29.29 8.01 -21.18
C GLY A 65 -29.02 8.16 -22.69
N ASP A 66 -29.17 9.39 -23.20
CA ASP A 66 -28.96 9.72 -24.62
C ASP A 66 -27.57 9.33 -25.16
N ASP A 67 -26.58 9.22 -24.27
CA ASP A 67 -25.20 8.85 -24.59
C ASP A 67 -24.93 7.32 -24.40
N ALA A 68 -25.95 6.48 -24.17
CA ALA A 68 -25.79 5.06 -23.87
C ALA A 68 -25.05 4.26 -24.95
N PHE A 69 -25.08 4.72 -26.21
CA PHE A 69 -24.34 4.11 -27.31
C PHE A 69 -22.81 4.19 -27.17
N GLN A 70 -22.27 5.06 -26.30
CA GLN A 70 -20.83 5.24 -26.10
C GLN A 70 -20.23 4.32 -25.00
N MET A 71 -20.98 3.34 -24.47
CA MET A 71 -20.50 2.49 -23.36
C MET A 71 -19.96 3.32 -22.19
N ASN A 72 -20.69 4.36 -21.78
CA ASN A 72 -20.24 5.37 -20.82
C ASN A 72 -19.57 4.81 -19.54
N HIS A 73 -20.01 3.67 -19.02
CA HIS A 73 -19.40 3.07 -17.82
C HIS A 73 -17.94 2.62 -18.03
N ILE A 74 -17.59 2.16 -19.24
CA ILE A 74 -16.23 1.78 -19.62
C ILE A 74 -15.40 3.03 -19.90
N GLU A 75 -15.94 3.97 -20.67
CA GLU A 75 -15.20 5.18 -21.05
C GLU A 75 -14.89 6.07 -19.85
N LEU A 76 -15.86 6.32 -18.97
CA LEU A 76 -15.66 7.09 -17.75
C LEU A 76 -14.57 6.48 -16.86
N SER A 77 -14.56 5.15 -16.75
CA SER A 77 -13.54 4.45 -16.01
C SER A 77 -12.15 4.58 -16.65
N ARG A 78 -12.05 4.41 -17.97
CA ARG A 78 -10.76 4.48 -18.69
C ARG A 78 -10.18 5.89 -18.73
N ASN A 79 -11.04 6.88 -18.90
CA ASN A 79 -10.67 8.28 -19.10
C ASN A 79 -10.38 9.02 -17.80
N THR A 80 -10.57 8.39 -16.63
CA THR A 80 -10.17 8.97 -15.35
C THR A 80 -8.81 8.47 -14.89
N ASP A 81 -8.11 9.28 -14.11
CA ASP A 81 -6.88 8.90 -13.41
C ASP A 81 -7.19 8.44 -11.98
N LEU A 82 -8.28 8.95 -11.40
CA LEU A 82 -8.75 8.65 -10.03
C LEU A 82 -10.28 8.65 -9.97
N ILE A 83 -10.87 7.75 -9.20
CA ILE A 83 -12.29 7.78 -8.85
C ILE A 83 -12.43 8.21 -7.39
N VAL A 84 -13.30 9.18 -7.12
CA VAL A 84 -13.61 9.64 -5.75
C VAL A 84 -15.11 9.47 -5.53
N ALA A 85 -15.52 8.74 -4.50
CA ALA A 85 -16.91 8.71 -4.05
C ALA A 85 -17.06 9.56 -2.79
N ALA A 86 -17.74 10.70 -2.92
CA ALA A 86 -17.92 11.66 -1.85
C ALA A 86 -19.29 12.35 -2.00
N PRO A 87 -20.24 12.13 -1.10
CA PRO A 87 -20.22 11.10 -0.04
C PRO A 87 -20.25 9.69 -0.64
N ALA A 88 -19.65 8.73 0.07
CA ALA A 88 -19.81 7.30 -0.15
C ALA A 88 -20.76 6.73 0.91
N THR A 89 -21.99 6.44 0.53
CA THR A 89 -23.01 5.88 1.45
C THR A 89 -22.75 4.40 1.73
N ALA A 90 -23.30 3.89 2.84
CA ALA A 90 -23.24 2.46 3.17
C ALA A 90 -23.79 1.56 2.05
N ASP A 91 -24.90 1.97 1.42
CA ASP A 91 -25.49 1.28 0.26
C ASP A 91 -24.53 1.21 -0.93
N PHE A 92 -23.91 2.33 -1.30
CA PHE A 92 -22.95 2.37 -2.41
C PHE A 92 -21.72 1.50 -2.13
N ILE A 93 -21.17 1.55 -0.92
CA ILE A 93 -20.01 0.74 -0.53
C ILE A 93 -20.39 -0.74 -0.54
N ALA A 94 -21.56 -1.11 -0.01
CA ALA A 94 -22.05 -2.49 -0.02
C ALA A 94 -22.19 -3.05 -1.44
N LYS A 95 -22.79 -2.28 -2.35
CA LYS A 95 -22.90 -2.65 -3.77
C LYS A 95 -21.55 -2.76 -4.46
N MET A 96 -20.64 -1.82 -4.18
CA MET A 96 -19.30 -1.82 -4.75
C MET A 96 -18.53 -3.10 -4.38
N VAL A 97 -18.53 -3.49 -3.09
CA VAL A 97 -17.80 -4.70 -2.64
C VAL A 97 -18.55 -5.98 -2.98
N GLY A 98 -19.88 -5.93 -3.07
CA GLY A 98 -20.71 -7.06 -3.51
C GLY A 98 -20.65 -7.32 -5.02
N GLY A 99 -20.02 -6.43 -5.79
CA GLY A 99 -19.94 -6.55 -7.25
C GLY A 99 -21.29 -6.30 -7.95
N GLU A 100 -22.14 -5.45 -7.39
CA GLU A 100 -23.40 -5.05 -8.02
C GLU A 100 -23.16 -3.95 -9.07
N GLY A 101 -23.95 -3.98 -10.16
CA GLY A 101 -23.87 -3.06 -11.30
C GLY A 101 -25.24 -2.64 -11.79
N ASP A 102 -26.09 -2.22 -10.86
CA ASP A 102 -27.49 -1.87 -11.10
C ASP A 102 -27.71 -0.41 -11.53
N ASP A 103 -26.72 0.46 -11.30
CA ASP A 103 -26.71 1.85 -11.77
C ASP A 103 -25.38 2.23 -12.43
N LEU A 104 -25.31 3.45 -12.97
CA LEU A 104 -24.10 3.90 -13.66
C LEU A 104 -22.87 3.94 -12.73
N ALA A 105 -23.04 4.40 -11.49
CA ALA A 105 -21.94 4.54 -10.55
C ALA A 105 -21.39 3.16 -10.15
N THR A 106 -22.25 2.22 -9.77
CA THR A 106 -21.87 0.87 -9.37
C THR A 106 -21.27 0.08 -10.55
N THR A 107 -21.79 0.29 -11.76
CA THR A 107 -21.23 -0.32 -12.98
C THR A 107 -19.87 0.25 -13.38
N VAL A 108 -19.63 1.55 -13.21
CA VAL A 108 -18.28 2.13 -13.34
C VAL A 108 -17.32 1.46 -12.36
N MET A 109 -17.76 1.19 -11.13
CA MET A 109 -16.91 0.53 -10.13
C MET A 109 -16.58 -0.91 -10.50
N LEU A 110 -17.48 -1.64 -11.17
CA LEU A 110 -17.20 -2.97 -11.73
C LEU A 110 -16.20 -2.93 -12.88
N ALA A 111 -16.29 -1.91 -13.74
CA ALA A 111 -15.40 -1.76 -14.88
C ALA A 111 -14.02 -1.17 -14.51
N LYS A 112 -13.83 -0.76 -13.24
CA LYS A 112 -12.67 0.05 -12.84
C LYS A 112 -11.36 -0.71 -12.91
N ASN A 113 -10.34 -0.02 -13.41
CA ASN A 113 -8.93 -0.38 -13.24
C ASN A 113 -8.11 0.80 -12.67
N LYS A 114 -8.81 1.75 -12.03
CA LYS A 114 -8.24 2.98 -11.49
C LYS A 114 -8.31 3.00 -9.96
N PRO A 115 -7.39 3.71 -9.29
CA PRO A 115 -7.46 3.92 -7.85
C PRO A 115 -8.78 4.56 -7.42
N VAL A 116 -9.19 4.29 -6.18
CA VAL A 116 -10.46 4.76 -5.62
C VAL A 116 -10.20 5.41 -4.27
N ILE A 117 -10.79 6.59 -4.05
CA ILE A 117 -10.93 7.20 -2.74
C ILE A 117 -12.40 7.21 -2.34
N LEU A 118 -12.71 6.72 -1.14
CA LEU A 118 -14.05 6.74 -0.56
C LEU A 118 -14.04 7.73 0.61
N ALA A 119 -15.03 8.62 0.66
CA ALA A 119 -15.31 9.49 1.79
C ALA A 119 -16.66 9.08 2.40
N PRO A 120 -16.69 8.12 3.34
CA PRO A 120 -17.93 7.60 3.87
C PRO A 120 -18.78 8.65 4.57
N SER A 121 -20.11 8.50 4.48
CA SER A 121 -21.04 9.35 5.22
C SER A 121 -22.32 8.61 5.57
N MET A 122 -22.62 8.49 6.86
CA MET A 122 -23.80 7.82 7.40
C MET A 122 -24.05 8.17 8.87
N ASN A 123 -25.15 7.68 9.43
CA ASN A 123 -25.42 7.73 10.87
C ASN A 123 -24.48 6.79 11.65
N VAL A 124 -24.26 7.05 12.94
CA VAL A 124 -23.37 6.27 13.81
C VAL A 124 -23.77 4.79 13.91
N GLU A 125 -25.06 4.47 14.02
CA GLU A 125 -25.54 3.09 14.08
C GLU A 125 -25.27 2.32 12.78
N MET A 126 -25.31 3.03 11.64
CA MET A 126 -24.94 2.47 10.35
C MET A 126 -23.43 2.24 10.25
N TRP A 127 -22.64 3.16 10.81
CA TRP A 127 -21.19 3.02 10.87
C TRP A 127 -20.79 1.82 11.72
N GLU A 128 -21.36 1.68 12.92
CA GLU A 128 -21.07 0.59 13.85
C GLU A 128 -21.65 -0.76 13.40
N ASN A 129 -22.50 -0.77 12.36
CA ASN A 129 -23.10 -1.98 11.85
C ASN A 129 -22.02 -3.00 11.41
N PRO A 130 -22.05 -4.25 11.91
CA PRO A 130 -21.05 -5.25 11.56
C PRO A 130 -20.97 -5.58 10.06
N ALA A 131 -22.07 -5.47 9.32
CA ALA A 131 -22.05 -5.67 7.87
C ALA A 131 -21.33 -4.52 7.15
N PHE A 132 -21.54 -3.28 7.60
CA PHE A 132 -20.83 -2.15 7.04
C PHE A 132 -19.33 -2.20 7.34
N GLN A 133 -18.94 -2.55 8.58
CA GLN A 133 -17.53 -2.70 8.95
C GLN A 133 -16.82 -3.74 8.07
N ARG A 134 -17.42 -4.92 7.85
CA ARG A 134 -16.88 -5.93 6.91
C ARG A 134 -16.73 -5.40 5.49
N ASN A 135 -17.71 -4.62 5.01
CA ASN A 135 -17.66 -4.04 3.67
C ASN A 135 -16.57 -2.97 3.58
N LEU A 136 -16.36 -2.17 4.62
CA LEU A 136 -15.31 -1.15 4.65
C LEU A 136 -13.91 -1.78 4.65
N GLU A 137 -13.72 -2.85 5.44
CA GLU A 137 -12.49 -3.65 5.44
C GLU A 137 -12.23 -4.26 4.06
N MET A 138 -13.25 -4.87 3.44
CA MET A 138 -13.12 -5.44 2.09
C MET A 138 -12.80 -4.37 1.05
N ALA A 139 -13.45 -3.20 1.10
CA ALA A 139 -13.13 -2.08 0.21
C ALA A 139 -11.67 -1.65 0.33
N GLY A 140 -11.14 -1.60 1.55
CA GLY A 140 -9.72 -1.32 1.80
C GLY A 140 -8.80 -2.42 1.28
N ALA A 141 -9.17 -3.69 1.46
CA ALA A 141 -8.44 -4.85 0.93
C ALA A 141 -8.40 -4.86 -0.60
N ASP A 142 -9.49 -4.42 -1.25
CA ASP A 142 -9.60 -4.23 -2.71
C ASP A 142 -8.86 -2.98 -3.22
N GLY A 143 -8.12 -2.28 -2.34
CA GLY A 143 -7.24 -1.17 -2.70
C GLY A 143 -7.90 0.21 -2.69
N ALA A 144 -9.12 0.36 -2.14
CA ALA A 144 -9.70 1.68 -1.94
C ALA A 144 -9.02 2.41 -0.77
N THR A 145 -8.73 3.70 -0.96
CA THR A 145 -8.30 4.58 0.13
C THR A 145 -9.52 5.15 0.83
N ILE A 146 -9.62 4.97 2.14
CA ILE A 146 -10.74 5.47 2.95
C ILE A 146 -10.32 6.78 3.61
N VAL A 147 -11.03 7.86 3.33
CA VAL A 147 -10.92 9.12 4.10
C VAL A 147 -11.88 9.01 5.29
N PRO A 148 -11.37 8.94 6.53
CA PRO A 148 -12.21 8.66 7.68
C PRO A 148 -13.24 9.78 7.92
N PRO A 149 -14.47 9.44 8.33
CA PRO A 149 -15.46 10.44 8.72
C PRO A 149 -15.04 11.15 10.02
N GLN A 150 -15.67 12.29 10.28
CA GLN A 150 -15.50 13.04 11.51
C GLN A 150 -16.42 12.53 12.62
N VAL A 151 -15.96 12.69 13.87
CA VAL A 151 -16.79 12.59 15.07
C VAL A 151 -17.35 13.97 15.35
N ASP A 152 -18.67 14.13 15.20
CA ASP A 152 -19.36 15.41 15.40
C ASP A 152 -20.85 15.15 15.68
N GLU A 153 -21.62 16.20 15.95
CA GLU A 153 -23.07 16.15 15.94
C GLU A 153 -23.56 15.84 14.51
N LEU A 154 -24.27 14.73 14.38
CA LEU A 154 -24.83 14.23 13.13
C LEU A 154 -26.17 14.92 12.84
N ALA A 155 -26.61 14.90 11.58
CA ALA A 155 -27.86 15.54 11.18
C ALA A 155 -29.12 14.97 11.89
N CYS A 156 -29.02 13.80 12.52
CA CYS A 156 -30.06 13.19 13.36
C CYS A 156 -30.08 13.70 14.81
N GLY A 157 -29.11 14.54 15.23
CA GLY A 157 -28.97 15.06 16.59
C GLY A 157 -28.15 14.18 17.55
N GLU A 158 -27.52 13.11 17.05
CA GLU A 158 -26.61 12.25 17.82
C GLU A 158 -25.17 12.72 17.67
N VAL A 159 -24.36 12.62 18.71
CA VAL A 159 -22.90 12.83 18.63
C VAL A 159 -22.26 11.48 18.34
N GLY A 160 -21.58 11.36 17.21
CA GLY A 160 -20.98 10.09 16.80
C GLY A 160 -20.11 10.19 15.56
N ILE A 161 -19.40 9.12 15.26
CA ILE A 161 -18.66 8.98 14.01
C ILE A 161 -19.64 8.79 12.84
N GLY A 162 -19.40 9.44 11.70
CA GLY A 162 -20.20 9.21 10.48
C GLY A 162 -20.44 10.45 9.61
N LYS A 163 -20.10 11.64 10.10
CA LYS A 163 -20.12 12.87 9.29
C LYS A 163 -19.03 12.77 8.22
N MET A 164 -19.37 13.00 6.95
CA MET A 164 -18.37 13.02 5.88
C MET A 164 -17.23 13.96 6.23
N ALA A 165 -15.99 13.55 5.97
CA ALA A 165 -14.81 14.39 6.08
C ALA A 165 -15.03 15.75 5.41
N GLU A 166 -14.38 16.79 5.93
CA GLU A 166 -14.43 18.10 5.28
C GLU A 166 -13.83 18.03 3.86
N PRO A 167 -14.37 18.80 2.89
CA PRO A 167 -13.87 18.82 1.51
C PRO A 167 -12.36 19.00 1.42
N GLN A 168 -11.78 19.80 2.31
CA GLN A 168 -10.35 20.04 2.38
C GLN A 168 -9.54 18.76 2.67
N ALA A 169 -10.00 17.91 3.60
CA ALA A 169 -9.32 16.65 3.92
C ALA A 169 -9.40 15.64 2.75
N ILE A 170 -10.55 15.60 2.06
CA ILE A 170 -10.70 14.76 0.85
C ILE A 170 -9.79 15.29 -0.27
N PHE A 171 -9.73 16.61 -0.45
CA PHE A 171 -8.84 17.26 -1.40
C PHE A 171 -7.37 16.94 -1.11
N GLU A 172 -6.94 17.01 0.15
CA GLU A 172 -5.59 16.64 0.57
C GLU A 172 -5.27 15.17 0.27
N SER A 173 -6.21 14.25 0.51
CA SER A 173 -6.03 12.84 0.13
C SER A 173 -5.88 12.64 -1.37
N VAL A 174 -6.58 13.45 -2.19
CA VAL A 174 -6.41 13.47 -3.65
C VAL A 174 -5.05 14.03 -4.04
N ILE A 175 -4.61 15.14 -3.44
CA ILE A 175 -3.27 15.69 -3.68
C ILE A 175 -2.21 14.65 -3.36
N GLU A 176 -2.27 14.07 -2.16
CA GLU A 176 -1.32 13.06 -1.69
C GLU A 176 -1.26 11.86 -2.65
N HIS A 177 -2.41 11.39 -3.16
CA HIS A 177 -2.46 10.32 -4.15
C HIS A 177 -1.62 10.65 -5.39
N PHE A 178 -1.72 11.86 -5.92
CA PHE A 178 -1.01 12.28 -7.12
C PHE A 178 0.41 12.79 -6.87
N GLU A 179 0.72 13.27 -5.67
CA GLU A 179 2.06 13.69 -5.29
C GLU A 179 2.96 12.50 -4.95
N ILE A 180 2.43 11.43 -4.35
CA ILE A 180 3.21 10.22 -4.08
C ILE A 180 3.60 9.53 -5.39
N ALA A 181 2.68 9.49 -6.36
CA ALA A 181 3.03 9.12 -7.72
C ALA A 181 4.15 10.06 -8.20
N HIS A 182 5.30 9.51 -8.58
CA HIS A 182 6.50 10.23 -9.03
C HIS A 182 7.44 10.81 -7.97
N THR A 183 7.25 10.50 -6.68
CA THR A 183 8.22 10.94 -5.65
C THR A 183 9.59 10.28 -5.76
N LEU A 184 9.66 9.12 -6.43
CA LEU A 184 10.88 8.34 -6.63
C LEU A 184 11.18 8.10 -8.13
N ASP A 185 10.65 8.97 -9.00
CA ASP A 185 10.94 8.89 -10.44
C ASP A 185 12.45 8.99 -10.70
N GLY A 186 12.99 8.04 -11.45
CA GLY A 186 14.41 7.96 -11.78
C GLY A 186 15.29 7.26 -10.72
N GLU A 187 14.75 6.96 -9.55
CA GLU A 187 15.46 6.22 -8.51
C GLU A 187 15.44 4.71 -8.80
N ARG A 188 16.55 4.01 -8.49
CA ARG A 188 16.66 2.54 -8.60
C ARG A 188 16.64 1.94 -7.21
N ALA A 189 15.72 1.00 -6.98
CA ALA A 189 15.56 0.34 -5.70
C ALA A 189 15.81 -1.17 -5.79
N ILE A 190 16.52 -1.71 -4.81
CA ILE A 190 16.65 -3.15 -4.58
C ILE A 190 15.87 -3.49 -3.32
N VAL A 191 14.95 -4.45 -3.41
CA VAL A 191 14.17 -4.95 -2.25
C VAL A 191 14.39 -6.44 -2.11
N THR A 192 14.69 -6.92 -0.91
CA THR A 192 14.71 -8.36 -0.62
C THR A 192 13.43 -8.78 0.09
N THR A 193 12.88 -9.94 -0.25
CA THR A 193 11.65 -10.47 0.34
C THR A 193 11.70 -11.99 0.49
N GLY A 194 10.78 -12.56 1.27
CA GLY A 194 10.67 -14.01 1.51
C GLY A 194 11.69 -14.54 2.53
N GLY A 195 11.76 -15.85 2.68
CA GLY A 195 12.78 -16.54 3.48
C GLY A 195 13.84 -17.18 2.58
N THR A 196 15.03 -17.43 3.10
CA THR A 196 16.05 -18.23 2.39
C THR A 196 15.97 -19.68 2.81
N ILE A 197 16.36 -20.58 1.91
CA ILE A 197 16.41 -22.03 2.12
C ILE A 197 17.87 -22.47 2.16
N GLU A 198 18.27 -23.05 3.29
CA GLU A 198 19.59 -23.62 3.50
C GLU A 198 19.47 -25.15 3.52
N ARG A 199 19.90 -25.79 2.41
CA ARG A 199 19.72 -27.23 2.22
C ARG A 199 20.59 -28.04 3.18
N ILE A 200 19.97 -29.03 3.81
CA ILE A 200 20.66 -30.08 4.57
C ILE A 200 21.07 -31.21 3.61
N ASP A 201 20.10 -31.64 2.79
CA ASP A 201 20.28 -32.64 1.75
C ASP A 201 19.29 -32.39 0.59
N THR A 202 19.15 -33.35 -0.32
CA THR A 202 18.23 -33.23 -1.48
C THR A 202 16.75 -33.17 -1.09
N VAL A 203 16.38 -33.40 0.17
CA VAL A 203 14.99 -33.48 0.65
C VAL A 203 14.68 -32.48 1.75
N ARG A 204 15.66 -32.15 2.60
CA ARG A 204 15.48 -31.34 3.82
C ARG A 204 16.25 -30.04 3.73
N TYR A 205 15.71 -29.02 4.37
CA TYR A 205 16.31 -27.69 4.46
C TYR A 205 15.93 -26.99 5.77
N ILE A 206 16.63 -25.90 6.05
CA ILE A 206 16.36 -24.95 7.12
C ILE A 206 15.90 -23.64 6.47
N SER A 207 14.88 -23.00 7.05
CA SER A 207 14.32 -21.74 6.56
C SER A 207 13.71 -20.98 7.72
N ASN A 208 13.57 -19.67 7.55
CA ASN A 208 12.78 -18.83 8.45
C ASN A 208 11.31 -18.76 8.01
N PHE A 209 10.42 -18.45 8.96
CA PHE A 209 9.01 -18.21 8.67
C PHE A 209 8.86 -16.83 8.02
N SER A 210 8.67 -16.79 6.70
CA SER A 210 8.38 -15.56 6.00
C SER A 210 7.45 -15.83 4.83
N SER A 211 6.35 -15.08 4.77
CA SER A 211 5.41 -15.12 3.63
C SER A 211 5.81 -14.17 2.51
N GLY A 212 6.80 -13.28 2.74
CA GLY A 212 7.20 -12.24 1.80
C GLY A 212 6.18 -11.12 1.55
N LYS A 213 4.97 -11.20 2.12
CA LYS A 213 3.91 -10.18 1.95
C LYS A 213 4.40 -8.74 2.20
N GLN A 214 5.21 -8.53 3.25
CA GLN A 214 5.68 -7.19 3.61
C GLN A 214 6.69 -6.64 2.58
N GLY A 215 7.66 -7.45 2.15
CA GLY A 215 8.64 -7.05 1.14
C GLY A 215 7.97 -6.78 -0.21
N ASN A 216 6.98 -7.58 -0.59
CA ASN A 216 6.17 -7.36 -1.79
C ASN A 216 5.40 -6.04 -1.74
N ALA A 217 4.75 -5.74 -0.60
CA ALA A 217 4.02 -4.50 -0.41
C ALA A 217 4.93 -3.27 -0.52
N ILE A 218 6.15 -3.34 0.03
CA ILE A 218 7.14 -2.27 -0.08
C ILE A 218 7.61 -2.10 -1.52
N ALA A 219 7.95 -3.20 -2.20
CA ALA A 219 8.39 -3.17 -3.59
C ALA A 219 7.34 -2.54 -4.51
N LEU A 220 6.06 -2.91 -4.31
CA LEU A 220 4.96 -2.33 -5.05
C LEU A 220 4.75 -0.84 -4.72
N ALA A 221 4.90 -0.44 -3.46
CA ALA A 221 4.78 0.96 -3.05
C ALA A 221 5.87 1.83 -3.69
N LEU A 222 7.13 1.38 -3.66
CA LEU A 222 8.26 2.04 -4.32
C LEU A 222 8.04 2.16 -5.84
N ALA A 223 7.57 1.08 -6.48
CA ALA A 223 7.30 1.06 -7.91
C ALA A 223 6.16 2.03 -8.28
N LYS A 224 5.09 2.09 -7.48
CA LYS A 224 3.98 3.05 -7.62
C LYS A 224 4.43 4.50 -7.39
N ALA A 225 5.42 4.71 -6.53
CA ALA A 225 6.04 6.01 -6.32
C ALA A 225 7.01 6.43 -7.45
N GLY A 226 7.28 5.56 -8.42
CA GLY A 226 8.06 5.88 -9.62
C GLY A 226 9.42 5.17 -9.73
N ALA A 227 9.88 4.51 -8.65
CA ALA A 227 11.18 3.85 -8.66
C ALA A 227 11.22 2.65 -9.60
N GLN A 228 12.38 2.38 -10.23
CA GLN A 228 12.66 1.11 -10.88
C GLN A 228 13.09 0.09 -9.82
N VAL A 229 12.26 -0.90 -9.56
CA VAL A 229 12.43 -1.83 -8.44
C VAL A 229 12.88 -3.21 -8.93
N SER A 230 14.03 -3.66 -8.43
CA SER A 230 14.48 -5.04 -8.50
C SER A 230 14.13 -5.77 -7.19
N LEU A 231 13.14 -6.65 -7.23
CA LEU A 231 12.72 -7.47 -6.10
C LEU A 231 13.45 -8.83 -6.12
N VAL A 232 14.37 -9.03 -5.18
CA VAL A 232 15.04 -10.31 -4.96
C VAL A 232 14.19 -11.15 -4.00
N ALA A 233 13.47 -12.13 -4.56
CA ALA A 233 12.51 -12.94 -3.84
C ALA A 233 13.11 -14.29 -3.45
N GLY A 234 13.20 -14.54 -2.14
CA GLY A 234 13.51 -15.84 -1.58
C GLY A 234 12.37 -16.85 -1.74
N ALA A 235 12.54 -18.02 -1.14
CA ALA A 235 11.56 -19.09 -1.14
C ALA A 235 10.32 -18.76 -0.29
N ASN A 236 9.24 -19.52 -0.53
CA ASN A 236 7.96 -19.44 0.19
C ASN A 236 7.31 -18.03 0.16
N CYS A 237 7.68 -17.21 -0.82
CA CYS A 237 7.14 -15.89 -1.05
C CYS A 237 5.96 -15.95 -2.02
N SER A 238 4.85 -15.27 -1.70
CA SER A 238 3.80 -15.03 -2.70
C SER A 238 4.35 -14.13 -3.82
N SER A 239 3.81 -14.24 -5.04
CA SER A 239 4.15 -13.28 -6.09
C SER A 239 3.62 -11.89 -5.73
N PRO A 240 4.37 -10.80 -5.96
CA PRO A 240 3.84 -9.45 -5.82
C PRO A 240 2.82 -9.17 -6.94
N ASP A 241 1.98 -8.15 -6.74
CA ASP A 241 1.19 -7.60 -7.84
C ASP A 241 2.12 -7.07 -8.94
N SER A 242 1.77 -7.32 -10.20
CA SER A 242 2.57 -6.86 -11.33
C SER A 242 2.55 -5.33 -11.46
N HIS A 243 3.71 -4.73 -11.69
CA HIS A 243 3.84 -3.31 -12.03
C HIS A 243 4.93 -3.13 -13.09
N PRO A 244 4.79 -2.21 -14.07
CA PRO A 244 5.79 -2.01 -15.13
C PRO A 244 7.21 -1.69 -14.63
N ASN A 245 7.31 -1.03 -13.47
CA ASN A 245 8.58 -0.68 -12.85
C ASN A 245 9.06 -1.73 -11.82
N LEU A 246 8.45 -2.91 -11.76
CA LEU A 246 8.81 -3.97 -10.79
C LEU A 246 9.28 -5.23 -11.52
N GLU A 247 10.57 -5.55 -11.39
CA GLU A 247 11.18 -6.79 -11.87
C GLU A 247 11.44 -7.74 -10.71
N VAL A 248 11.14 -9.03 -10.87
CA VAL A 248 11.30 -10.03 -9.82
C VAL A 248 12.39 -11.03 -10.20
N LYS A 249 13.36 -11.23 -9.30
CA LYS A 249 14.41 -12.25 -9.41
C LYS A 249 14.28 -13.25 -8.26
N ALA A 250 13.96 -14.50 -8.59
CA ALA A 250 13.89 -15.58 -7.61
C ALA A 250 15.29 -16.09 -7.24
N VAL A 251 15.48 -16.37 -5.95
CA VAL A 251 16.69 -16.98 -5.36
C VAL A 251 16.28 -17.99 -4.30
N GLU A 252 17.12 -18.99 -4.03
CA GLU A 252 16.84 -20.01 -3.02
C GLU A 252 17.56 -19.72 -1.69
N SER A 253 18.88 -19.51 -1.72
CA SER A 253 19.73 -19.41 -0.52
C SER A 253 20.14 -17.97 -0.16
N ALA A 254 20.66 -17.80 1.06
CA ALA A 254 21.26 -16.53 1.49
C ALA A 254 22.44 -16.09 0.61
N GLU A 255 23.25 -17.04 0.13
CA GLU A 255 24.36 -16.75 -0.76
C GLU A 255 23.89 -16.26 -2.13
N GLU A 256 22.90 -16.94 -2.72
CA GLU A 256 22.31 -16.53 -3.99
C GLU A 256 21.65 -15.15 -3.88
N MET A 257 20.96 -14.88 -2.76
CA MET A 257 20.39 -13.56 -2.48
C MET A 257 21.49 -12.50 -2.37
N SER A 258 22.58 -12.77 -1.66
CA SER A 258 23.71 -11.86 -1.53
C SER A 258 24.36 -11.56 -2.89
N LEU A 259 24.58 -12.58 -3.70
CA LEU A 259 25.11 -12.46 -5.06
C LEU A 259 24.18 -11.64 -5.97
N ALA A 260 22.87 -11.89 -5.89
CA ALA A 260 21.88 -11.16 -6.67
C ALA A 260 21.86 -9.67 -6.30
N VAL A 261 21.84 -9.34 -5.00
CA VAL A 261 21.90 -7.95 -4.52
C VAL A 261 23.17 -7.26 -5.00
N LYS A 262 24.34 -7.90 -4.85
CA LYS A 262 25.62 -7.35 -5.32
C LYS A 262 25.63 -7.09 -6.82
N GLY A 263 25.07 -7.99 -7.62
CA GLY A 263 24.99 -7.84 -9.07
C GLY A 263 24.01 -6.77 -9.54
N MET A 264 23.14 -6.26 -8.66
CA MET A 264 22.18 -5.19 -8.95
C MET A 264 22.67 -3.81 -8.52
N LEU A 265 23.79 -3.73 -7.78
CA LEU A 265 24.44 -2.47 -7.46
C LEU A 265 25.17 -1.90 -8.69
N PRO A 266 25.30 -0.56 -8.80
CA PRO A 266 24.84 0.47 -7.85
C PRO A 266 23.33 0.71 -7.94
N ALA A 267 22.71 1.06 -6.81
CA ALA A 267 21.31 1.44 -6.67
C ALA A 267 21.18 2.61 -5.68
N ASP A 268 20.05 3.31 -5.71
CA ASP A 268 19.82 4.49 -4.88
C ASP A 268 19.15 4.12 -3.53
N ILE A 269 18.33 3.07 -3.55
CA ILE A 269 17.56 2.58 -2.40
C ILE A 269 17.83 1.08 -2.22
N PHE A 270 18.10 0.66 -0.99
CA PHE A 270 18.11 -0.75 -0.60
C PHE A 270 17.19 -1.01 0.60
N VAL A 271 16.24 -1.93 0.43
CA VAL A 271 15.34 -2.37 1.51
C VAL A 271 15.53 -3.86 1.78
N ALA A 272 16.14 -4.17 2.92
CA ALA A 272 16.36 -5.53 3.38
C ALA A 272 15.18 -6.03 4.23
N CYS A 273 14.15 -6.58 3.57
CA CYS A 273 12.95 -7.11 4.23
C CYS A 273 12.92 -8.66 4.28
N ALA A 274 13.81 -9.36 3.58
CA ALA A 274 13.87 -10.81 3.61
C ALA A 274 14.27 -11.36 4.99
N ALA A 275 13.69 -12.50 5.37
CA ALA A 275 14.06 -13.28 6.54
C ALA A 275 15.20 -14.25 6.19
N VAL A 276 16.40 -13.71 5.99
CA VAL A 276 17.60 -14.47 5.64
C VAL A 276 18.03 -15.35 6.82
N CYS A 277 18.39 -16.60 6.56
CA CYS A 277 18.94 -17.50 7.58
C CYS A 277 20.36 -17.06 7.97
N ASP A 278 20.61 -16.91 9.27
CA ASP A 278 21.92 -16.52 9.80
C ASP A 278 22.99 -17.60 9.61
N PHE A 279 22.58 -18.87 9.49
CA PHE A 279 23.47 -20.02 9.35
C PHE A 279 23.06 -20.91 8.18
N LYS A 280 24.07 -21.49 7.51
CA LYS A 280 23.95 -22.57 6.52
C LYS A 280 24.54 -23.88 7.02
N VAL A 281 24.21 -24.99 6.37
CA VAL A 281 24.77 -26.31 6.68
C VAL A 281 26.12 -26.46 5.97
N ALA A 282 27.20 -26.44 6.75
CA ALA A 282 28.57 -26.54 6.24
C ALA A 282 28.87 -27.90 5.61
N ASN A 283 28.27 -28.96 6.15
CA ASN A 283 28.42 -30.35 5.69
C ASN A 283 27.18 -30.82 4.90
N GLN A 284 26.64 -29.97 4.02
CA GLN A 284 25.51 -30.31 3.15
C GLN A 284 25.77 -31.58 2.34
N SER A 285 24.74 -32.43 2.18
CA SER A 285 24.83 -33.63 1.37
C SER A 285 24.15 -33.49 0.01
N GLU A 286 24.80 -33.95 -1.07
CA GLU A 286 24.20 -34.04 -2.41
C GLU A 286 23.23 -35.24 -2.57
N ARG A 287 23.03 -36.03 -1.50
CA ARG A 287 22.05 -37.13 -1.48
C ARG A 287 21.25 -37.13 -0.18
N LYS A 288 20.05 -37.70 -0.21
CA LYS A 288 19.24 -37.92 1.00
C LYS A 288 20.03 -38.74 2.03
N ILE A 289 20.26 -38.16 3.21
CA ILE A 289 20.93 -38.85 4.32
C ILE A 289 19.96 -39.87 4.92
N THR A 290 20.34 -41.14 4.93
CA THR A 290 19.48 -42.23 5.41
C THR A 290 19.50 -42.33 6.94
N LYS A 291 18.48 -42.97 7.53
CA LYS A 291 18.39 -43.14 8.98
C LYS A 291 19.56 -43.92 9.57
N SER A 292 20.14 -44.86 8.81
CA SER A 292 21.28 -45.68 9.22
C SER A 292 22.60 -44.91 9.31
N GLU A 293 22.73 -43.78 8.59
CA GLU A 293 23.95 -42.96 8.59
C GLU A 293 24.02 -42.00 9.78
N GLY A 294 22.88 -41.75 10.44
CA GLY A 294 22.74 -40.69 11.43
C GLY A 294 22.64 -39.30 10.78
N LEU A 295 22.20 -38.30 11.56
CA LEU A 295 22.14 -36.91 11.11
C LEU A 295 23.00 -36.06 12.05
N SER A 296 24.11 -35.55 11.53
CA SER A 296 24.97 -34.57 12.20
C SER A 296 25.05 -33.34 11.32
N LEU A 297 24.66 -32.18 11.84
CA LEU A 297 24.68 -30.91 11.12
C LEU A 297 25.76 -30.01 11.70
N GLU A 298 26.67 -29.56 10.84
CA GLU A 298 27.64 -28.52 11.16
C GLU A 298 27.16 -27.22 10.53
N PHE A 299 27.20 -26.13 11.30
CA PHE A 299 26.73 -24.82 10.86
C PHE A 299 27.90 -23.90 10.54
N ALA A 300 27.75 -23.13 9.47
CA ALA A 300 28.60 -21.99 9.15
C ALA A 300 27.74 -20.74 9.02
N GLU A 301 28.30 -19.57 9.33
CA GLU A 301 27.58 -18.29 9.17
C GLU A 301 27.31 -17.99 7.69
N ASN A 302 26.13 -17.42 7.44
CA ASN A 302 25.77 -16.88 6.14
C ASN A 302 26.25 -15.43 5.97
N PRO A 303 26.32 -14.93 4.73
CA PRO A 303 26.67 -13.53 4.48
C PRO A 303 25.62 -12.57 5.07
N ASP A 304 26.09 -11.58 5.82
CA ASP A 304 25.23 -10.48 6.25
C ASP A 304 25.00 -9.49 5.10
N ILE A 305 23.89 -9.68 4.39
CA ILE A 305 23.53 -8.88 3.21
C ILE A 305 23.39 -7.41 3.59
N VAL A 306 22.79 -7.09 4.74
CA VAL A 306 22.52 -5.71 5.17
C VAL A 306 23.83 -5.00 5.46
N ALA A 307 24.71 -5.60 6.27
CA ALA A 307 26.04 -5.04 6.53
C ALA A 307 26.86 -4.90 5.25
N SER A 308 26.78 -5.87 4.34
CA SER A 308 27.55 -5.86 3.10
C SER A 308 27.18 -4.74 2.14
N VAL A 309 25.95 -4.21 2.24
CA VAL A 309 25.47 -3.07 1.45
C VAL A 309 25.61 -1.77 2.23
N GLY A 310 25.13 -1.73 3.48
CA GLY A 310 25.07 -0.51 4.28
C GLY A 310 26.43 0.03 4.74
N ASN A 311 27.48 -0.81 4.74
CA ASN A 311 28.85 -0.41 5.05
C ASN A 311 29.75 -0.26 3.80
N LEU A 312 29.17 -0.24 2.59
CA LEU A 312 29.93 0.12 1.39
C LEU A 312 30.47 1.57 1.49
N PRO A 313 31.54 1.90 0.74
CA PRO A 313 31.99 3.27 0.57
C PRO A 313 30.84 4.20 0.14
N SER A 314 30.87 5.47 0.56
CA SER A 314 29.76 6.42 0.36
C SER A 314 29.35 6.64 -1.08
N ASP A 315 30.26 6.42 -2.04
CA ASP A 315 30.04 6.53 -3.48
C ASP A 315 29.48 5.26 -4.14
N GLU A 316 29.50 4.13 -3.44
CA GLU A 316 28.95 2.83 -3.89
C GLU A 316 27.70 2.41 -3.11
N ARG A 317 27.58 2.87 -1.85
CA ARG A 317 26.45 2.60 -0.96
C ARG A 317 25.18 3.26 -1.52
N PRO A 318 24.04 2.57 -1.50
CA PRO A 318 22.75 3.22 -1.72
C PRO A 318 22.58 4.45 -0.83
N ARG A 319 21.97 5.51 -1.38
CA ARG A 319 21.69 6.74 -0.63
C ARG A 319 20.80 6.45 0.58
N VAL A 320 19.90 5.47 0.46
CA VAL A 320 19.03 5.01 1.54
C VAL A 320 19.14 3.50 1.73
N VAL A 321 19.42 3.09 2.97
CA VAL A 321 19.44 1.70 3.41
C VAL A 321 18.42 1.49 4.53
N VAL A 322 17.41 0.67 4.25
CA VAL A 322 16.35 0.29 5.19
C VAL A 322 16.49 -1.19 5.55
N SER A 323 16.34 -1.52 6.83
CA SER A 323 16.33 -2.90 7.31
C SER A 323 15.21 -3.14 8.32
N PHE A 324 15.00 -4.41 8.67
CA PHE A 324 13.97 -4.82 9.61
C PHE A 324 14.57 -5.43 10.89
N ALA A 325 13.87 -5.22 12.00
CA ALA A 325 14.10 -5.90 13.26
C ALA A 325 12.78 -6.52 13.72
N ALA A 326 12.82 -7.79 14.10
CA ALA A 326 11.70 -8.55 14.60
C ALA A 326 12.17 -9.25 15.87
N GLU A 327 11.88 -8.66 17.03
CA GLU A 327 12.35 -9.14 18.33
C GLU A 327 11.25 -9.03 19.37
N THR A 328 11.25 -9.93 20.35
CA THR A 328 10.26 -9.99 21.44
C THR A 328 10.65 -9.13 22.64
N GLU A 329 11.95 -8.82 22.80
CA GLU A 329 12.48 -8.10 23.96
C GLU A 329 13.43 -7.00 23.50
N ASN A 330 13.44 -5.86 24.19
CA ASN A 330 14.35 -4.72 23.95
C ASN A 330 14.41 -4.24 22.49
N LEU A 331 13.31 -4.40 21.75
CA LEU A 331 13.19 -4.18 20.31
C LEU A 331 13.81 -2.85 19.84
N ILE A 332 13.53 -1.74 20.52
CA ILE A 332 13.98 -0.41 20.12
C ILE A 332 15.50 -0.25 20.27
N ASP A 333 16.10 -0.76 21.35
CA ASP A 333 17.54 -0.63 21.57
C ASP A 333 18.34 -1.58 20.67
N ASN A 334 17.78 -2.76 20.38
CA ASN A 334 18.35 -3.67 19.38
C ASN A 334 18.23 -3.09 17.97
N ALA A 335 17.11 -2.43 17.63
CA ALA A 335 16.96 -1.71 16.37
C ALA A 335 17.97 -0.54 16.24
N LYS A 336 18.21 0.24 17.30
CA LYS A 336 19.25 1.30 17.29
C LYS A 336 20.65 0.71 17.06
N SER A 337 20.98 -0.39 17.74
CA SER A 337 22.27 -1.07 17.63
C SER A 337 22.47 -1.67 16.23
N LYS A 338 21.43 -2.29 15.66
CA LYS A 338 21.40 -2.79 14.27
C LYS A 338 21.59 -1.64 13.28
N ARG A 339 20.90 -0.51 13.46
CA ARG A 339 21.05 0.67 12.61
C ARG A 339 22.50 1.13 12.49
N ALA A 340 23.17 1.27 13.64
CA ALA A 340 24.56 1.73 13.69
C ALA A 340 25.55 0.70 13.13
N SER A 341 25.41 -0.59 13.49
CA SER A 341 26.34 -1.64 13.09
C SER A 341 26.23 -2.07 11.61
N LYS A 342 25.04 -1.95 11.03
CA LYS A 342 24.77 -2.34 9.63
C LYS A 342 24.76 -1.15 8.67
N GLY A 343 24.99 0.07 9.17
CA GLY A 343 24.99 1.28 8.35
C GLY A 343 23.62 1.58 7.74
N CYS A 344 22.53 1.39 8.48
CA CYS A 344 21.17 1.67 7.99
C CYS A 344 20.75 3.11 8.30
N ASP A 345 19.95 3.70 7.42
CA ASP A 345 19.31 5.00 7.65
C ASP A 345 18.01 4.85 8.44
N LEU A 346 17.30 3.74 8.18
CA LEU A 346 16.07 3.34 8.86
C LEU A 346 16.11 1.86 9.28
N VAL A 347 15.66 1.59 10.50
CA VAL A 347 15.26 0.25 10.93
C VAL A 347 13.77 0.26 11.24
N VAL A 348 13.03 -0.59 10.54
CA VAL A 348 11.61 -0.84 10.81
C VAL A 348 11.52 -1.95 11.85
N ALA A 349 11.18 -1.57 13.07
CA ALA A 349 11.14 -2.45 14.23
C ALA A 349 9.71 -2.96 14.43
N ASN A 350 9.47 -4.24 14.17
CA ASN A 350 8.19 -4.90 14.34
C ASN A 350 8.15 -5.63 15.68
N ASP A 351 7.11 -5.38 16.47
CA ASP A 351 6.88 -6.15 17.70
C ASP A 351 6.25 -7.50 17.34
N VAL A 352 7.03 -8.56 17.45
CA VAL A 352 6.58 -9.94 17.18
C VAL A 352 6.06 -10.67 18.42
N GLY A 353 5.95 -9.96 19.55
CA GLY A 353 5.36 -10.48 20.79
C GLY A 353 3.93 -10.98 20.57
N GLY A 354 3.63 -12.18 21.09
CA GLY A 354 2.28 -12.77 21.01
C GLY A 354 1.93 -13.47 19.69
N GLY A 355 2.86 -13.61 18.74
CA GLY A 355 2.70 -14.43 17.53
C GLY A 355 2.06 -13.73 16.33
N ALA A 356 1.83 -12.41 16.39
CA ALA A 356 0.94 -11.68 15.48
C ALA A 356 1.57 -11.14 14.17
N VAL A 357 2.83 -11.42 13.83
CA VAL A 357 3.51 -10.74 12.69
C VAL A 357 3.83 -11.65 11.50
N PHE A 358 4.04 -12.95 11.76
CA PHE A 358 4.37 -13.91 10.70
C PHE A 358 3.09 -14.50 10.08
N GLY A 359 2.73 -14.00 8.89
CA GLY A 359 1.60 -14.49 8.10
C GLY A 359 0.34 -13.62 8.13
N GLU A 360 0.16 -12.84 9.20
CA GLU A 360 -0.95 -11.89 9.40
C GLU A 360 -0.91 -10.70 8.43
N ASP A 361 -2.05 -10.03 8.23
CA ASP A 361 -2.19 -8.93 7.27
C ASP A 361 -1.95 -7.53 7.89
N THR A 362 -1.90 -7.45 9.23
CA THR A 362 -1.62 -6.23 9.99
C THR A 362 -0.25 -6.27 10.68
N ASN A 363 0.30 -5.10 10.99
CA ASN A 363 1.60 -4.96 11.65
C ASN A 363 1.61 -3.69 12.52
N GLN A 364 2.20 -3.78 13.70
CA GLN A 364 2.52 -2.64 14.54
C GLN A 364 4.04 -2.47 14.54
N ALA A 365 4.50 -1.32 14.04
CA ALA A 365 5.92 -1.07 13.81
C ALA A 365 6.35 0.26 14.42
N SER A 366 7.66 0.40 14.64
CA SER A 366 8.31 1.67 14.95
C SER A 366 9.43 1.95 13.96
N PHE A 367 9.51 3.19 13.49
CA PHE A 367 10.61 3.67 12.68
C PHE A 367 11.73 4.16 13.57
N VAL A 368 12.90 3.54 13.46
CA VAL A 368 14.11 3.92 14.20
C VAL A 368 15.12 4.51 13.22
N SER A 369 15.36 5.80 13.31
CA SER A 369 16.25 6.55 12.42
C SER A 369 17.26 7.40 13.22
N ALA A 370 18.07 8.21 12.54
CA ALA A 370 18.99 9.14 13.19
C ALA A 370 18.28 10.26 13.96
N SER A 371 17.09 10.68 13.51
CA SER A 371 16.33 11.77 14.13
C SER A 371 15.54 11.33 15.36
N GLY A 372 15.31 10.02 15.53
CA GLY A 372 14.60 9.48 16.69
C GLY A 372 13.80 8.22 16.36
N VAL A 373 12.83 7.94 17.23
CA VAL A 373 11.90 6.82 17.12
C VAL A 373 10.50 7.36 16.89
N GLU A 374 9.84 6.91 15.83
CA GLU A 374 8.45 7.21 15.51
C GLU A 374 7.63 5.92 15.65
N ALA A 375 6.69 5.88 16.60
CA ALA A 375 5.76 4.76 16.74
C ALA A 375 4.64 4.88 15.71
N LEU A 376 4.31 3.77 15.06
CA LEU A 376 3.21 3.69 14.09
C LEU A 376 2.04 2.92 14.68
N ASP A 377 0.83 3.35 14.34
CA ASP A 377 -0.41 2.64 14.67
C ASP A 377 -0.49 1.29 13.95
N LEU A 378 -1.35 0.39 14.45
CA LEU A 378 -1.63 -0.87 13.77
C LEU A 378 -2.18 -0.59 12.37
N MET A 379 -1.51 -1.13 11.35
CA MET A 379 -1.88 -0.90 9.95
C MET A 379 -1.64 -2.14 9.10
N SER A 380 -2.22 -2.19 7.91
CA SER A 380 -1.97 -3.28 6.97
C SER A 380 -0.54 -3.26 6.43
N LYS A 381 -0.05 -4.39 5.93
CA LYS A 381 1.28 -4.46 5.28
C LYS A 381 1.40 -3.51 4.08
N ALA A 382 0.31 -3.29 3.35
CA ALA A 382 0.24 -2.32 2.26
C ALA A 382 0.38 -0.88 2.75
N GLN A 383 -0.31 -0.52 3.84
CA GLN A 383 -0.17 0.79 4.47
C GLN A 383 1.25 1.01 5.00
N LEU A 384 1.84 0.02 5.67
CA LEU A 384 3.23 0.09 6.14
C LEU A 384 4.22 0.23 4.97
N GLY A 385 4.01 -0.51 3.87
CA GLY A 385 4.81 -0.38 2.65
C GLY A 385 4.79 1.05 2.08
N ARG A 386 3.60 1.69 2.07
CA ARG A 386 3.46 3.09 1.68
C ARG A 386 4.18 4.03 2.64
N ARG A 387 4.00 3.87 3.96
CA ARG A 387 4.70 4.69 4.97
C ARG A 387 6.21 4.62 4.85
N ILE A 388 6.77 3.45 4.52
CA ILE A 388 8.20 3.28 4.25
C ILE A 388 8.60 4.01 2.97
N SER A 389 7.84 3.84 1.87
CA SER A 389 8.06 4.56 0.61
C SER A 389 8.07 6.08 0.81
N ASP A 390 7.11 6.61 1.57
CA ASP A 390 6.98 8.06 1.85
C ASP A 390 8.13 8.56 2.74
N TRP A 391 8.63 7.73 3.65
CA TRP A 391 9.81 8.05 4.44
C TRP A 391 11.06 8.13 3.56
N ILE A 392 11.26 7.13 2.68
CA ILE A 392 12.40 7.09 1.75
C ILE A 392 12.38 8.30 0.81
N ALA A 393 11.22 8.62 0.24
CA ALA A 393 11.04 9.78 -0.65
C ALA A 393 11.39 11.11 0.03
N ARG A 394 11.04 11.28 1.31
CA ARG A 394 11.41 12.47 2.08
C ARG A 394 12.91 12.50 2.36
N PHE A 395 13.48 11.39 2.80
CA PHE A 395 14.90 11.28 3.11
C PHE A 395 15.79 11.58 1.90
N LEU A 396 15.38 11.18 0.68
CA LEU A 396 16.16 11.44 -0.54
C LEU A 396 16.09 12.91 -1.03
N LYS A 397 15.15 13.72 -0.51
CA LYS A 397 15.02 15.15 -0.85
C LYS A 397 15.86 16.04 0.06
N ASP A 398 16.13 15.58 1.28
CA ASP A 398 17.02 16.22 2.25
C ASP A 398 18.49 15.89 1.94
#